data_AF-A0A6I7YH31-F1
#
_entry.id   AF-A0A6I7YH31-F1
#
_cell.length_a   1.000
_cell.length_b   1.000
_cell.length_c   1.000
_cell.angle_alpha   90.00
_cell.angle_beta   90.00
_cell.angle_gamma   90.00
#
_symmetry.space_group_name_H-M   'P 1'
#
loop_
_entity.id
_entity.type
_entity.pdbx_description
1 polymer ?
#
loop_
_entity_poly.entity_id
_entity_poly.type
_entity_poly.pdbx_seq_one_letter_code
_entity_poly.pdbx_strand_id
1 'polypeptide(L)'
;MTTKTSPQHAGAFDLRNVIGALLGIYGIVLVVCSFALDPGVNPDTGLPKESSDNLWAGVAMLVVAVAFMLWAKLRPIIVDPSKIDESKLAEAK
;
A
#
# COMPACT_ATOMS: atom_id res chain seq x y z
N MET A 1 31.46 -19.03 21.47
CA MET A 1 30.26 -18.19 21.56
C MET A 1 29.44 -18.42 20.30
N THR A 2 28.27 -19.05 20.41
CA THR A 2 27.36 -19.30 19.30
C THR A 2 26.37 -18.14 19.19
N THR A 3 26.60 -17.25 18.23
CA THR A 3 25.72 -16.11 17.96
C THR A 3 24.43 -16.62 17.33
N LYS A 4 23.31 -16.61 18.07
CA LYS A 4 21.98 -16.89 17.50
C LYS A 4 21.54 -15.68 16.66
N THR A 5 21.73 -15.74 15.35
CA THR A 5 21.13 -14.76 14.43
C THR A 5 19.62 -15.01 14.39
N SER A 6 18.86 -14.12 15.03
CA SER A 6 17.40 -14.19 15.03
C SER A 6 16.86 -13.79 13.65
N PRO A 7 15.83 -14.49 13.11
CA PRO A 7 15.25 -14.13 11.82
C PRO A 7 14.69 -12.70 11.88
N GLN A 8 15.21 -11.82 11.03
CA GLN A 8 14.73 -10.45 10.92
C GLN A 8 13.48 -10.42 10.02
N HIS A 9 12.37 -9.97 10.58
CA HIS A 9 11.17 -9.70 9.80
C HIS A 9 11.37 -8.39 9.05
N ALA A 10 11.61 -8.43 7.75
CA ALA A 10 11.52 -7.25 6.88
C ALA A 10 10.05 -6.81 6.62
N GLY A 11 9.12 -7.20 7.49
CA GLY A 11 7.68 -7.14 7.23
C GLY A 11 7.09 -5.73 7.17
N ALA A 12 7.75 -4.73 7.77
CA ALA A 12 7.28 -3.34 7.73
C ALA A 12 7.48 -2.69 6.35
N PHE A 13 8.46 -3.13 5.57
CA PHE A 13 8.78 -2.62 4.22
C PHE A 13 8.29 -3.57 3.11
N ASP A 14 7.23 -4.33 3.35
CA ASP A 14 6.58 -5.11 2.31
C ASP A 14 5.82 -4.18 1.35
N LEU A 15 6.07 -4.31 0.04
CA LEU A 15 5.38 -3.54 -1.00
C LEU A 15 3.86 -3.66 -0.88
N ARG A 16 3.33 -4.81 -0.45
CA ARG A 16 1.89 -5.04 -0.32
C ARG A 16 1.26 -4.16 0.76
N ASN A 17 1.98 -3.94 1.86
CA ASN A 17 1.54 -3.02 2.91
C ASN A 17 1.58 -1.57 2.43
N VAL A 18 2.63 -1.17 1.70
CA VAL A 18 2.75 0.19 1.16
C VAL A 18 1.63 0.48 0.15
N ILE A 19 1.43 -0.40 -0.83
CA ILE A 19 0.35 -0.28 -1.82
C ILE A 19 -1.01 -0.28 -1.13
N GLY A 20 -1.25 -1.24 -0.22
CA GLY A 20 -2.51 -1.34 0.52
C GLY A 20 -2.82 -0.10 1.35
N ALA A 21 -1.83 0.45 2.05
CA ALA A 21 -2.00 1.67 2.83
C ALA A 21 -2.28 2.90 1.95
N LEU A 22 -1.53 3.08 0.85
CA LEU A 22 -1.74 4.20 -0.07
C LEU A 22 -3.13 4.16 -0.71
N LEU A 23 -3.54 2.99 -1.23
CA LEU A 23 -4.88 2.80 -1.78
C LEU A 23 -5.97 2.98 -0.71
N GLY A 24 -5.73 2.50 0.52
CA GLY A 24 -6.67 2.65 1.62
C GLY A 24 -6.90 4.11 2.00
N ILE A 25 -5.82 4.87 2.17
CA ILE A 25 -5.88 6.31 2.51
C ILE A 25 -6.58 7.08 1.40
N TYR A 26 -6.18 6.89 0.13
CA TYR A 26 -6.83 7.57 -0.99
C TYR A 26 -8.28 7.14 -1.18
N GLY A 27 -8.60 5.85 -1.00
CA GLY A 27 -9.97 5.35 -1.08
C GLY A 27 -10.88 6.01 -0.03
N ILE A 28 -10.40 6.15 1.22
CA ILE A 28 -11.13 6.87 2.27
C ILE A 28 -11.34 8.33 1.87
N VAL A 29 -10.30 9.01 1.39
CA VAL A 29 -10.39 10.40 0.94
C VAL A 29 -11.46 10.55 -0.15
N LEU A 30 -11.48 9.70 -1.16
CA LEU A 30 -12.46 9.77 -2.24
C LEU A 30 -13.90 9.52 -1.75
N VAL A 31 -14.09 8.56 -0.84
CA VAL A 31 -15.40 8.33 -0.21
C VAL A 31 -15.85 9.58 0.55
N VAL A 32 -14.98 10.20 1.34
CA VAL A 32 -15.30 11.46 2.04
C VAL A 32 -15.63 12.57 1.03
N CYS A 33 -14.83 12.74 -0.02
CA CYS A 33 -15.08 13.71 -1.07
C CYS A 33 -16.46 13.52 -1.72
N SER A 34 -16.90 12.28 -1.94
CA SER A 34 -18.21 12.00 -2.54
C SER A 34 -19.39 12.56 -1.75
N PHE A 35 -19.27 12.73 -0.43
CA PHE A 35 -20.37 13.18 0.43
C PHE A 35 -20.17 14.58 0.99
N ALA A 36 -18.93 15.02 1.14
CA ALA A 36 -18.59 16.26 1.85
C ALA A 36 -18.05 17.37 0.94
N LEU A 37 -17.69 17.08 -0.30
CA LEU A 37 -17.05 18.03 -1.21
C LEU A 37 -17.77 18.10 -2.56
N ASP A 38 -17.71 19.28 -3.17
CA ASP A 38 -18.20 19.48 -4.53
C ASP A 38 -17.31 18.73 -5.53
N PRO A 39 -17.89 17.89 -6.43
CA PRO A 39 -17.12 17.13 -7.42
C PRO A 39 -16.51 18.00 -8.53
N GLY A 40 -16.86 19.28 -8.59
CA GLY A 40 -16.33 20.23 -9.54
C GLY A 40 -16.92 20.08 -10.94
N VAL A 41 -16.21 20.65 -11.92
CA VAL A 41 -16.64 20.72 -13.32
C VAL A 41 -15.70 19.89 -14.19
N ASN A 42 -16.24 19.30 -15.25
CA ASN A 42 -15.45 18.63 -16.27
C ASN A 42 -14.78 19.68 -17.19
N PRO A 43 -13.44 19.72 -17.28
CA PRO A 43 -12.74 20.74 -18.08
C PRO A 43 -12.96 20.60 -19.58
N ASP A 44 -13.31 19.41 -20.07
CA ASP A 44 -13.50 19.15 -21.51
C ASP A 44 -14.91 19.55 -21.98
N THR A 45 -15.91 19.38 -21.12
CA THR A 45 -17.33 19.60 -21.47
C THR A 45 -17.96 20.81 -20.79
N GLY A 46 -17.35 21.33 -19.72
CA GLY A 46 -17.91 22.40 -18.89
C GLY A 46 -19.10 21.98 -18.03
N LEU A 47 -19.45 20.69 -18.00
CA LEU A 47 -20.58 20.17 -17.24
C LEU A 47 -20.17 19.80 -15.81
N PRO A 48 -21.08 19.88 -14.81
CA PRO A 48 -20.84 19.37 -13.47
C PRO A 48 -20.42 17.90 -13.50
N LYS A 49 -19.45 17.53 -12.65
CA LYS A 49 -19.13 16.13 -12.41
C LYS A 49 -20.15 15.50 -11.48
N GLU A 50 -20.31 14.19 -11.57
CA GLU A 50 -21.13 13.43 -10.65
C GLU A 50 -20.31 13.04 -9.42
N SER A 51 -20.86 13.27 -8.22
CA SER A 51 -20.18 12.89 -6.98
C SER A 51 -19.98 11.38 -6.87
N SER A 52 -20.84 10.59 -7.52
CA SER A 52 -20.75 9.13 -7.58
C SER A 52 -19.44 8.62 -8.20
N ASP A 53 -18.75 9.42 -9.02
CA ASP A 53 -17.47 9.02 -9.63
C ASP A 53 -16.41 8.79 -8.55
N ASN A 54 -16.33 9.69 -7.57
CA ASN A 54 -15.45 9.56 -6.42
C ASN A 54 -15.85 8.36 -5.55
N LEU A 55 -17.15 8.11 -5.40
CA LEU A 55 -17.64 6.97 -4.61
C LEU A 55 -17.22 5.63 -5.22
N TRP A 56 -17.47 5.42 -6.50
CA TRP A 56 -17.13 4.17 -7.19
C TRP A 56 -15.62 3.93 -7.21
N ALA A 57 -14.83 4.96 -7.54
CA ALA A 57 -13.38 4.87 -7.51
C ALA A 57 -12.85 4.59 -6.09
N GLY A 58 -13.36 5.29 -5.09
CA GLY A 58 -12.99 5.11 -3.68
C GLY A 58 -13.30 3.71 -3.16
N VAL A 59 -14.51 3.21 -3.40
CA VAL A 59 -14.92 1.85 -2.99
C VAL A 59 -14.06 0.79 -3.66
N ALA A 60 -13.78 0.91 -4.97
CA ALA A 60 -12.90 -0.02 -5.66
C ALA A 60 -11.49 -0.03 -5.05
N MET A 61 -10.92 1.16 -4.77
CA MET A 61 -9.62 1.27 -4.09
C MET A 61 -9.62 0.62 -2.71
N LEU A 62 -10.68 0.80 -1.92
CA LEU A 62 -10.80 0.18 -0.59
C LEU A 62 -10.86 -1.34 -0.67
N VAL A 63 -11.60 -1.90 -1.61
CA VAL A 63 -11.66 -3.35 -1.84
C VAL A 63 -10.28 -3.90 -2.15
N VAL A 64 -9.54 -3.25 -3.06
CA VAL A 64 -8.17 -3.66 -3.41
C VAL A 64 -7.22 -3.51 -2.22
N ALA A 65 -7.32 -2.41 -1.45
CA ALA A 65 -6.52 -2.20 -0.24
C ALA A 65 -6.71 -3.34 0.78
N VAL A 66 -7.96 -3.70 1.06
CA VAL A 66 -8.30 -4.83 1.96
C VAL A 66 -7.72 -6.14 1.43
N ALA A 67 -7.84 -6.39 0.12
CA ALA A 67 -7.26 -7.59 -0.48
C ALA A 67 -5.73 -7.67 -0.31
N PHE A 68 -5.03 -6.55 -0.51
CA PHE A 68 -3.58 -6.47 -0.31
C PHE A 68 -3.16 -6.67 1.15
N MET A 69 -3.84 -6.03 2.09
CA MET A 69 -3.57 -6.20 3.53
C MET A 69 -3.84 -7.63 3.97
N LEU A 70 -4.93 -8.24 3.50
CA LEU A 70 -5.25 -9.63 3.79
C LEU A 70 -4.19 -10.58 3.20
N TRP A 71 -3.75 -10.33 1.97
CA TRP A 71 -2.71 -11.13 1.34
C TRP A 71 -1.36 -11.02 2.06
N ALA A 72 -0.95 -9.81 2.47
CA ALA A 72 0.26 -9.61 3.27
C ALA A 72 0.18 -10.37 4.60
N LYS A 73 -0.98 -10.34 5.26
CA LYS A 73 -1.24 -11.06 6.51
C LYS A 73 -1.23 -12.59 6.33
N LEU A 74 -1.82 -13.09 5.24
CA LEU A 74 -1.90 -14.54 4.96
C LEU A 74 -0.59 -15.13 4.44
N ARG A 75 0.25 -14.34 3.77
CA ARG A 75 1.55 -14.77 3.22
C ARG A 75 2.67 -13.80 3.60
N PRO A 76 3.15 -13.84 4.85
CA PRO A 76 4.24 -12.98 5.30
C PRO A 76 5.56 -13.32 4.57
N ILE A 77 6.34 -12.29 4.20
CA ILE A 77 7.70 -12.46 3.67
C ILE A 77 8.67 -12.53 4.85
N ILE A 78 9.50 -13.58 4.85
CA ILE A 78 10.53 -13.82 5.86
C ILE A 78 11.88 -13.66 5.16
N VAL A 79 12.74 -12.79 5.68
CA VAL A 79 14.11 -12.61 5.18
C VAL A 79 15.03 -13.49 5.98
N ASP A 80 15.81 -14.32 5.29
CA ASP A 80 16.81 -15.19 5.89
C ASP A 80 18.15 -14.44 6.00
N PRO A 81 18.60 -14.09 7.21
CA PRO A 81 19.85 -13.35 7.39
C PRO A 81 21.09 -14.19 7.06
N SER A 82 20.98 -15.52 6.99
CA SER A 82 22.12 -16.42 6.67
C SER A 82 22.54 -16.38 5.20
N LYS A 83 21.73 -15.79 4.33
CA LYS A 83 22.01 -15.63 2.89
C LYS A 83 22.66 -14.30 2.53
N ILE A 84 22.99 -13.48 3.54
CA ILE A 84 23.70 -12.23 3.32
C ILE A 84 25.19 -12.59 3.16
N ASP A 85 25.70 -12.46 1.94
CA ASP A 85 27.13 -12.66 1.66
C ASP A 85 27.93 -11.48 2.19
N GLU A 86 28.40 -11.60 3.43
CA GLU A 86 29.20 -10.56 4.11
C GLU A 86 30.48 -10.21 3.35
N SER A 87 30.99 -11.10 2.48
CA SER A 87 32.19 -10.81 1.67
C SER A 87 31.96 -9.66 0.67
N LYS A 88 30.73 -9.52 0.14
CA LYS A 88 30.32 -8.45 -0.77
C LYS A 88 30.23 -7.07 -0.09
N LEU A 89 29.96 -7.06 1.22
CA LEU A 89 29.83 -5.83 2.01
C LEU A 89 31.19 -5.25 2.39
N ALA A 90 32.22 -6.11 2.49
CA ALA A 90 33.59 -5.72 2.83
C ALA A 90 34.33 -5.07 1.64
N GLU A 91 34.02 -5.48 0.40
CA GLU A 91 34.63 -4.92 -0.82
C GLU A 91 34.07 -3.52 -1.19
N ALA A 92 32.93 -3.13 -0.62
CA ALA A 92 32.26 -1.86 -0.91
C ALA A 92 32.63 -0.73 0.08
N LYS A 93 33.47 -1.00 1.09
CA LYS A 93 34.02 -0.02 2.04
C LYS A 93 35.45 0.32 1.70
#